data_AF-A0A0M3HZC3-F1
#
_entry.id   AF-A0A0M3HZC3-F1
#
_cell.length_a   1.000
_cell.length_b   1.000
_cell.length_c   1.000
_cell.angle_alpha   90.00
_cell.angle_beta   90.00
_cell.angle_gamma   90.00
#
_symmetry.space_group_name_H-M   'P 1'
#
loop_
_entity.id
_entity.type
_entity.pdbx_description
1 polymer ?
#
loop_
_entity_poly.entity_id
_entity_poly.type
_entity_poly.pdbx_seq_one_letter_code
_entity_poly.pdbx_strand_id
1 'polypeptide(L)'
;MSRPGAWARVWMLFKKSFNRSTERKYIAVDDAGNRYYEIIGTRQNVKRGYEPASPTSEPPVLEWQAWLKGTRRFPPSDEEIQFNRLRQQAQKIEYSKIEKQAPRVDTSGPGAGDVGPKPYPKYDDLEYQPGNASVVPVSASSSSSSSSPLYNIYLDDRKLKTPSGKALEIESEALALAIAQEWNNQKKYLNISHMRLTGLLFTALDNPYSIKKEDIVSKILEYLDGDTILFRAGENEKLDALQRQKWDPIIEWANTEFELTLKPSYSIVDGPIIEAESRNRLQRYLLAYGFLSLTGIQYAVESVKSLLITLSVMGYRTDVEDAVDMALLEQIFQSKIWGNVEWAHDVEREELISRLSAGILFAHLTSSSSIRQSVESK
;
A
#
# COMPACT_ATOMS: atom_id res chain seq x y z
N MET A 1 41.98 -49.68 10.72
CA MET A 1 42.03 -49.04 9.38
C MET A 1 42.21 -47.54 9.56
N SER A 2 43.37 -47.01 9.16
CA SER A 2 43.70 -45.58 9.33
C SER A 2 42.91 -44.71 8.34
N ARG A 3 42.40 -43.56 8.80
CA ARG A 3 41.61 -42.63 7.97
C ARG A 3 42.51 -42.00 6.90
N PRO A 4 42.09 -41.93 5.62
CA PRO A 4 42.89 -41.31 4.57
C PRO A 4 43.11 -39.82 4.86
N GLY A 5 44.35 -39.35 4.68
CA GLY A 5 44.75 -37.96 4.88
C GLY A 5 44.01 -36.98 3.96
N ALA A 6 43.97 -35.69 4.33
CA ALA A 6 43.22 -34.65 3.62
C ALA A 6 43.49 -34.61 2.11
N TRP A 7 44.76 -34.72 1.71
CA TRP A 7 45.18 -34.75 0.30
C TRP A 7 44.72 -35.99 -0.46
N ALA A 8 44.66 -37.16 0.20
CA ALA A 8 44.12 -38.37 -0.40
C ALA A 8 42.60 -38.26 -0.65
N ARG A 9 41.87 -37.56 0.24
CA ARG A 9 40.45 -37.23 0.02
C ARG A 9 40.24 -36.28 -1.15
N VAL A 10 41.06 -35.24 -1.27
CA VAL A 10 40.98 -34.29 -2.40
C VAL A 10 41.24 -35.00 -3.72
N TRP A 11 42.30 -35.81 -3.79
CA TRP A 11 42.62 -36.58 -5.00
C TRP A 11 41.53 -37.61 -5.36
N MET A 12 40.92 -38.23 -4.35
CA MET A 12 39.80 -39.15 -4.54
C MET A 12 38.55 -38.42 -5.07
N LEU A 13 38.23 -37.24 -4.52
CA LEU A 13 37.11 -36.41 -5.01
C LEU A 13 37.36 -35.91 -6.44
N PHE A 14 38.61 -35.55 -6.76
CA PHE A 14 39.04 -35.14 -8.09
C PHE A 14 38.93 -36.29 -9.12
N LYS A 15 39.43 -37.49 -8.81
CA LYS A 15 39.20 -38.66 -9.68
C LYS A 15 37.72 -38.99 -9.83
N LYS A 16 36.94 -38.81 -8.76
CA LYS A 16 35.49 -39.07 -8.78
C LYS A 16 34.71 -38.00 -9.56
N SER A 17 35.28 -36.81 -9.83
CA SER A 17 34.63 -35.81 -10.68
C SER A 17 34.74 -36.15 -12.17
N PHE A 18 35.78 -36.88 -12.60
CA PHE A 18 35.92 -37.32 -13.99
C PHE A 18 34.96 -38.46 -14.38
N ASN A 19 34.55 -39.31 -13.41
CA ASN A 19 33.69 -40.46 -13.65
C ASN A 19 32.24 -40.30 -13.16
N ARG A 20 31.70 -39.07 -13.14
CA ARG A 20 30.26 -38.88 -12.91
C ARG A 20 29.49 -39.19 -14.19
N SER A 21 29.23 -40.47 -14.47
CA SER A 21 28.14 -40.82 -15.38
C SER A 21 26.82 -40.51 -14.66
N THR A 22 26.22 -39.38 -14.99
CA THR A 22 24.84 -39.09 -14.57
C THR A 22 23.91 -40.01 -15.34
N GLU A 23 23.39 -41.02 -14.67
CA GLU A 23 22.41 -41.94 -15.25
C GLU A 23 21.10 -41.18 -15.52
N ARG A 24 20.63 -41.24 -16.76
CA ARG A 24 19.42 -40.54 -17.20
C ARG A 24 18.27 -41.54 -17.25
N LYS A 25 17.17 -41.23 -16.57
CA LYS A 25 15.91 -41.96 -16.64
C LYS A 25 14.98 -41.25 -17.61
N TYR A 26 14.73 -41.85 -18.77
CA TYR A 26 13.76 -41.32 -19.73
C TYR A 26 12.33 -41.55 -19.24
N ILE A 27 11.49 -40.53 -19.38
CA ILE A 27 10.12 -40.49 -18.81
C ILE A 27 9.08 -40.51 -19.92
N ALA A 28 9.24 -39.66 -20.93
CA ALA A 28 8.25 -39.51 -21.99
C ALA A 28 8.89 -38.99 -23.29
N VAL A 29 8.09 -39.04 -24.35
CA VAL A 29 8.38 -38.46 -25.67
C VAL A 29 7.17 -37.61 -26.07
N ASP A 30 7.39 -36.39 -26.55
CA ASP A 30 6.28 -35.56 -27.05
C ASP A 30 5.93 -35.86 -28.52
N ASP A 31 4.85 -35.24 -29.00
CA ASP A 31 4.40 -35.29 -30.41
C ASP A 31 5.49 -34.87 -31.41
N ALA A 32 6.44 -34.02 -30.99
CA ALA A 32 7.56 -33.54 -31.80
C ALA A 32 8.78 -34.50 -31.78
N GLY A 33 8.69 -35.60 -31.03
CA GLY A 33 9.75 -36.59 -30.87
C GLY A 33 10.82 -36.23 -29.83
N ASN A 34 10.67 -35.13 -29.10
CA ASN A 34 11.61 -34.73 -28.06
C ASN A 34 11.48 -35.68 -26.85
N ARG A 35 12.60 -36.14 -26.32
CA ARG A 35 12.65 -37.11 -25.21
C ARG A 35 12.98 -36.43 -23.90
N TYR A 36 12.17 -36.65 -22.87
CA TYR A 36 12.32 -36.02 -21.56
C TYR A 36 12.95 -36.98 -20.56
N TYR A 37 13.87 -36.50 -19.73
CA TYR A 37 14.60 -37.33 -18.77
C TYR A 37 14.83 -36.64 -17.42
N GLU A 38 14.95 -37.47 -16.38
CA GLU A 38 15.42 -37.08 -15.05
C GLU A 38 16.81 -37.66 -14.77
N ILE A 39 17.65 -36.89 -14.08
CA ILE A 39 18.99 -37.32 -13.70
C ILE A 39 18.93 -38.03 -12.35
N ILE A 40 19.31 -39.31 -12.31
CA ILE A 40 19.38 -40.11 -11.09
C ILE A 40 20.64 -39.73 -10.29
N GLY A 41 20.54 -39.66 -8.96
CA GLY A 41 21.70 -39.50 -8.06
C GLY A 41 22.01 -38.05 -7.64
N THR A 42 21.08 -37.12 -7.84
CA THR A 42 21.19 -35.73 -7.36
C THR A 42 20.89 -35.63 -5.86
N ARG A 43 21.79 -35.00 -5.08
CA ARG A 43 21.68 -34.88 -3.61
C ARG A 43 20.71 -33.82 -3.09
N GLN A 44 20.19 -32.94 -3.95
CA GLN A 44 19.35 -31.81 -3.56
C GLN A 44 18.07 -31.79 -4.39
N ASN A 45 18.13 -31.23 -5.60
CA ASN A 45 16.98 -31.10 -6.50
C ASN A 45 17.09 -32.11 -7.65
N VAL A 46 15.95 -32.71 -8.01
CA VAL A 46 15.83 -33.55 -9.21
C VAL A 46 16.14 -32.67 -10.42
N LYS A 47 17.25 -32.95 -11.09
CA LYS A 47 17.60 -32.25 -12.33
C LYS A 47 16.88 -32.90 -13.50
N ARG A 48 16.19 -32.10 -14.28
CA ARG A 48 15.39 -32.50 -15.45
C ARG A 48 16.01 -31.94 -16.72
N GLY A 49 15.85 -32.64 -17.82
CA GLY A 49 16.31 -32.22 -19.13
C GLY A 49 15.47 -32.83 -20.25
N TYR A 50 15.69 -32.35 -21.46
CA TYR A 50 15.11 -32.94 -22.67
C TYR A 50 16.15 -33.02 -23.77
N GLU A 51 15.94 -33.95 -24.68
CA GLU A 51 16.78 -34.20 -25.85
C GLU A 51 15.90 -34.00 -27.10
N PRO A 52 16.20 -33.01 -27.95
CA PRO A 52 15.41 -32.78 -29.15
C PRO A 52 15.59 -33.92 -30.15
N ALA A 53 14.53 -34.26 -30.90
CA ALA A 53 14.60 -35.29 -31.94
C ALA A 53 15.54 -34.90 -33.09
N SER A 54 15.54 -33.61 -33.44
CA SER A 54 16.41 -33.03 -34.46
C SER A 54 16.75 -31.59 -34.09
N PRO A 55 17.82 -30.98 -34.62
CA PRO A 55 18.16 -29.58 -34.33
C PRO A 55 17.06 -28.57 -34.73
N THR A 56 16.14 -28.98 -35.61
CA THR A 56 15.00 -28.21 -36.10
C THR A 56 13.67 -28.62 -35.50
N SER A 57 13.65 -29.49 -34.47
CA SER A 57 12.39 -29.89 -33.84
C SER A 57 11.73 -28.71 -33.11
N GLU A 58 10.40 -28.74 -33.06
CA GLU A 58 9.65 -27.73 -32.31
C GLU A 58 10.02 -27.80 -30.81
N PRO A 59 10.15 -26.63 -30.14
CA PRO A 59 10.49 -26.59 -28.73
C PRO A 59 9.39 -27.21 -27.86
N PRO A 60 9.72 -27.67 -26.64
CA PRO A 60 8.76 -28.20 -25.69
C PRO A 60 7.56 -27.26 -25.46
N VAL A 61 6.35 -27.82 -25.39
CA VAL A 61 5.13 -27.09 -25.01
C VAL A 61 5.22 -26.56 -23.57
N LEU A 62 4.38 -25.60 -23.23
CA LEU A 62 4.44 -24.86 -21.96
C LEU A 62 4.41 -25.76 -20.72
N GLU A 63 3.63 -26.83 -20.76
CA GLU A 63 3.50 -27.83 -19.70
C GLU A 63 4.81 -28.60 -19.47
N TRP A 64 5.46 -29.01 -20.54
CA TRP A 64 6.78 -29.64 -20.51
C TRP A 64 7.86 -28.65 -20.06
N GLN A 65 7.78 -27.37 -20.48
CA GLN A 65 8.69 -26.31 -19.99
C GLN A 65 8.54 -26.07 -18.47
N ALA A 66 7.33 -26.05 -17.94
CA ALA A 66 7.07 -25.90 -16.50
C ALA A 66 7.63 -27.09 -15.71
N TRP A 67 7.49 -28.31 -16.24
CA TRP A 67 8.10 -29.49 -15.64
C TRP A 67 9.64 -29.44 -15.66
N LEU A 68 10.25 -29.03 -16.77
CA LEU A 68 11.70 -28.83 -16.89
C LEU A 68 12.24 -27.78 -15.92
N LYS A 69 11.50 -26.68 -15.71
CA LYS A 69 11.86 -25.61 -14.74
C LYS A 69 11.67 -26.01 -13.28
N GLY A 70 11.02 -27.15 -13.01
CA GLY A 70 10.76 -27.63 -11.65
C GLY A 70 9.59 -26.93 -10.94
N THR A 71 8.82 -26.09 -11.64
CA THR A 71 7.60 -25.48 -11.08
C THR A 71 6.47 -26.49 -10.96
N ARG A 72 6.48 -27.53 -11.82
CA ARG A 72 5.51 -28.64 -11.80
C ARG A 72 6.15 -29.92 -11.24
N ARG A 73 5.49 -30.62 -10.31
CA ARG A 73 6.02 -31.84 -9.67
C ARG A 73 6.03 -33.08 -10.58
N PHE A 74 4.91 -33.35 -11.26
CA PHE A 74 4.72 -34.54 -12.11
C PHE A 74 4.77 -34.19 -13.60
N PRO A 75 5.24 -35.08 -14.48
CA PRO A 75 5.20 -34.85 -15.92
C PRO A 75 3.75 -34.64 -16.39
N PRO A 76 3.52 -33.83 -17.44
CA PRO A 76 2.19 -33.66 -18.01
C PRO A 76 1.70 -34.95 -18.68
N SER A 77 0.38 -35.17 -18.66
CA SER A 77 -0.28 -36.27 -19.38
C SER A 77 -0.62 -35.84 -20.81
N ASP A 78 -0.60 -36.77 -21.76
CA ASP A 78 -0.98 -36.50 -23.15
C ASP A 78 -2.43 -36.01 -23.26
N GLU A 79 -3.34 -36.55 -22.43
CA GLU A 79 -4.74 -36.11 -22.36
C GLU A 79 -4.88 -34.65 -21.93
N GLU A 80 -4.06 -34.21 -20.97
CA GLU A 80 -4.06 -32.83 -20.47
C GLU A 80 -3.55 -31.86 -21.54
N ILE A 81 -2.48 -32.25 -22.25
CA ILE A 81 -1.91 -31.47 -23.36
C ILE A 81 -2.95 -31.34 -24.49
N GLN A 82 -3.62 -32.45 -24.84
CA GLN A 82 -4.69 -32.45 -25.84
C GLN A 82 -5.85 -31.54 -25.42
N PHE A 83 -6.29 -31.62 -24.18
CA PHE A 83 -7.37 -30.79 -23.65
C PHE A 83 -7.02 -29.30 -23.68
N ASN A 84 -5.80 -28.92 -23.27
CA ASN A 84 -5.33 -27.54 -23.31
C ASN A 84 -5.21 -27.02 -24.75
N ARG A 85 -4.77 -27.87 -25.69
CA ARG A 85 -4.69 -27.54 -27.12
C ARG A 85 -6.08 -27.28 -27.71
N LEU A 86 -7.07 -28.13 -27.39
CA LEU A 86 -8.46 -27.93 -27.79
C LEU A 86 -9.03 -26.63 -27.23
N ARG A 87 -8.74 -26.33 -25.96
CA ARG A 87 -9.16 -25.07 -25.32
C ARG A 87 -8.58 -23.84 -26.01
N GLN A 88 -7.28 -23.85 -26.34
CA GLN A 88 -6.64 -22.75 -27.08
C GLN A 88 -7.22 -22.56 -28.48
N GLN A 89 -7.50 -23.66 -29.19
CA GLN A 89 -8.14 -23.61 -30.51
C GLN A 89 -9.55 -23.03 -30.42
N ALA A 90 -10.36 -23.47 -29.44
CA ALA A 90 -11.69 -22.93 -29.20
C ALA A 90 -11.65 -21.42 -28.90
N GLN A 91 -10.70 -20.99 -28.06
CA GLN A 91 -10.51 -19.58 -27.72
C GLN A 91 -10.12 -18.74 -28.95
N LYS A 92 -9.21 -19.23 -29.81
CA LYS A 92 -8.86 -18.56 -31.06
C LYS A 92 -10.05 -18.43 -32.00
N ILE A 93 -10.89 -19.47 -32.10
CA ILE A 93 -12.12 -19.43 -32.89
C ILE A 93 -13.07 -18.36 -32.33
N GLU A 94 -13.23 -18.29 -31.02
CA GLU A 94 -14.07 -17.28 -30.36
C GLU A 94 -13.57 -15.86 -30.60
N TYR A 95 -12.28 -15.60 -30.41
CA TYR A 95 -11.67 -14.31 -30.74
C TYR A 95 -11.88 -13.92 -32.20
N SER A 96 -11.73 -14.87 -33.13
CA SER A 96 -11.97 -14.59 -34.56
C SER A 96 -13.45 -14.25 -34.85
N LYS A 97 -14.39 -14.79 -34.07
CA LYS A 97 -15.82 -14.44 -34.18
C LYS A 97 -16.07 -13.05 -33.61
N ILE A 98 -15.49 -12.73 -32.46
CA ILE A 98 -15.58 -11.40 -31.84
C ILE A 98 -14.99 -10.33 -32.77
N GLU A 99 -13.83 -10.59 -33.37
CA GLU A 99 -13.18 -9.66 -34.30
C GLU A 99 -14.03 -9.42 -35.56
N LYS A 100 -14.71 -10.46 -36.07
CA LYS A 100 -15.67 -10.33 -37.18
C LYS A 100 -16.96 -9.61 -36.79
N GLN A 101 -17.39 -9.74 -35.53
CA GLN A 101 -18.58 -9.08 -34.99
C GLN A 101 -18.31 -7.66 -34.48
N ALA A 102 -17.04 -7.32 -34.24
CA ALA A 102 -16.65 -6.00 -33.80
C ALA A 102 -17.12 -4.97 -34.83
N PRO A 103 -17.90 -3.95 -34.42
CA PRO A 103 -18.35 -2.93 -35.34
C PRO A 103 -17.12 -2.26 -35.95
N ARG A 104 -17.03 -2.26 -37.29
CA ARG A 104 -16.08 -1.41 -37.99
C ARG A 104 -16.49 0.03 -37.70
N VAL A 105 -15.81 0.65 -36.74
CA VAL A 105 -15.93 2.08 -36.52
C VAL A 105 -15.17 2.73 -37.68
N ASP A 106 -15.90 3.07 -38.75
CA ASP A 106 -15.39 4.00 -39.74
C ASP A 106 -15.17 5.31 -39.03
N THR A 107 -13.91 5.64 -38.74
CA THR A 107 -13.54 6.95 -38.22
C THR A 107 -13.83 7.96 -39.32
N SER A 108 -14.99 8.60 -39.26
CA SER A 108 -15.40 9.71 -40.13
C SER A 108 -14.82 11.06 -39.68
N GLY A 109 -13.74 11.03 -38.88
CA GLY A 109 -12.85 12.17 -38.74
C GLY A 109 -11.87 12.20 -39.92
N PRO A 110 -11.27 13.35 -40.27
CA PRO A 110 -10.13 13.34 -41.17
C PRO A 110 -9.10 12.40 -40.56
N GLY A 111 -8.92 11.23 -41.17
CA GLY A 111 -7.86 10.31 -40.80
C GLY A 111 -6.60 11.15 -40.74
N ALA A 112 -5.86 11.06 -39.62
CA ALA A 112 -4.60 11.78 -39.48
C ALA A 112 -3.82 11.51 -40.76
N GLY A 113 -3.74 12.54 -41.62
CA GLY A 113 -3.02 12.44 -42.87
C GLY A 113 -1.62 11.96 -42.56
N ASP A 114 -0.97 11.40 -43.57
CA ASP A 114 0.44 11.00 -43.53
C ASP A 114 1.34 12.24 -43.37
N VAL A 115 1.19 12.93 -42.24
CA VAL A 115 2.08 13.96 -41.76
C VAL A 115 3.11 13.17 -40.99
N GLY A 116 4.26 12.96 -41.61
CA GLY A 116 5.40 12.29 -41.01
C GLY A 116 5.70 12.80 -39.60
N PRO A 117 6.52 12.08 -38.81
CA PRO A 117 6.71 12.34 -37.39
C PRO A 117 6.90 13.84 -37.14
N LYS A 118 5.95 14.44 -36.40
CA LYS A 118 6.00 15.86 -36.07
C LYS A 118 7.35 16.14 -35.39
N PRO A 119 8.05 17.24 -35.75
CA PRO A 119 9.28 17.60 -35.08
C PRO A 119 9.02 17.75 -33.57
N TYR A 120 10.01 17.37 -32.75
CA TYR A 120 9.95 17.51 -31.31
C TYR A 120 9.54 18.96 -30.93
N PRO A 121 8.65 19.15 -29.93
CA PRO A 121 8.21 20.47 -29.52
C PRO A 121 9.41 21.38 -29.20
N LYS A 122 9.39 22.63 -29.67
CA LYS A 122 10.39 23.62 -29.25
C LYS A 122 10.04 24.15 -27.86
N TYR A 123 11.01 24.75 -27.18
CA TYR A 123 10.84 25.21 -25.78
C TYR A 123 9.66 26.19 -25.62
N ASP A 124 9.37 26.99 -26.64
CA ASP A 124 8.23 27.92 -26.66
C ASP A 124 6.87 27.23 -26.94
N ASP A 125 6.89 25.99 -27.46
CA ASP A 125 5.71 25.14 -27.69
C ASP A 125 5.40 24.22 -26.49
N LEU A 126 6.27 24.21 -25.48
CA LEU A 126 6.03 23.49 -24.23
C LEU A 126 5.06 24.32 -23.39
N GLU A 127 3.84 23.81 -23.20
CA GLU A 127 2.93 24.33 -22.19
C GLU A 127 3.66 24.35 -20.84
N TYR A 128 3.86 25.55 -20.27
CA TYR A 128 4.50 25.71 -18.96
C TYR A 128 3.65 25.04 -17.85
N GLN A 129 2.35 24.79 -18.13
CA GLN A 129 1.43 23.99 -17.32
C GLN A 129 0.39 23.30 -18.22
N PRO A 130 0.37 21.96 -18.32
CA PRO A 130 -0.63 21.25 -19.08
C PRO A 130 -1.95 21.16 -18.31
N GLY A 131 -3.05 21.63 -18.92
CA GLY A 131 -4.40 21.42 -18.44
C GLY A 131 -4.96 22.50 -17.52
N ASN A 132 -5.44 23.60 -18.11
CA ASN A 132 -6.51 24.40 -17.51
C ASN A 132 -7.83 23.62 -17.63
N ALA A 133 -7.90 22.45 -17.00
CA ALA A 133 -9.17 21.82 -16.67
C ALA A 133 -9.70 22.64 -15.48
N SER A 134 -10.87 23.26 -15.69
CA SER A 134 -11.75 23.85 -14.67
C SER A 134 -11.16 23.83 -13.26
N VAL A 135 -10.46 24.91 -12.88
CA VAL A 135 -10.19 25.18 -11.46
C VAL A 135 -11.53 25.13 -10.78
N VAL A 136 -11.76 24.10 -9.95
CA VAL A 136 -12.95 23.94 -9.13
C VAL A 136 -13.05 25.22 -8.29
N PRO A 137 -13.96 26.15 -8.61
CA PRO A 137 -13.91 27.45 -7.99
C PRO A 137 -14.39 27.27 -6.55
N VAL A 138 -13.55 27.73 -5.62
CA VAL A 138 -13.91 27.85 -4.21
C VAL A 138 -14.48 29.24 -4.02
N SER A 139 -15.77 29.34 -3.69
CA SER A 139 -16.40 30.63 -3.39
C SER A 139 -16.77 30.70 -1.92
N ALA A 140 -16.39 31.78 -1.25
CA ALA A 140 -16.89 32.12 0.07
C ALA A 140 -18.34 32.65 -0.05
N SER A 141 -19.27 32.03 0.66
CA SER A 141 -20.61 32.56 0.88
C SER A 141 -20.71 33.05 2.32
N SER A 142 -20.98 34.35 2.51
CA SER A 142 -21.31 34.92 3.81
C SER A 142 -22.81 34.75 4.07
N SER A 143 -23.20 33.80 4.92
CA SER A 143 -24.56 33.77 5.46
C SER A 143 -24.74 34.92 6.45
N SER A 144 -25.80 35.71 6.29
CA SER A 144 -26.08 36.97 7.00
C SER A 144 -26.30 36.85 8.53
N SER A 145 -25.91 35.74 9.16
CA SER A 145 -26.21 35.45 10.57
C SER A 145 -25.19 34.57 11.31
N SER A 146 -23.95 34.40 10.83
CA SER A 146 -22.87 33.73 11.57
C SER A 146 -21.48 34.26 11.20
N SER A 147 -20.57 34.37 12.18
CA SER A 147 -19.31 35.13 12.10
C SER A 147 -18.17 34.47 11.31
N SER A 148 -18.42 33.46 10.48
CA SER A 148 -17.36 32.80 9.71
C SER A 148 -17.78 32.50 8.27
N PRO A 149 -16.92 32.77 7.27
CA PRO A 149 -17.23 32.49 5.87
C PRO A 149 -17.34 30.98 5.63
N LEU A 150 -18.40 30.56 4.96
CA LEU A 150 -18.60 29.17 4.51
C LEU A 150 -18.13 29.04 3.05
N TYR A 151 -17.27 28.09 2.78
CA TYR A 151 -16.72 27.79 1.48
C TYR A 151 -17.49 26.64 0.83
N ASN A 152 -17.87 26.84 -0.43
CA ASN A 152 -18.51 25.83 -1.26
C ASN A 152 -17.59 25.48 -2.44
N ILE A 153 -17.66 24.22 -2.86
CA ILE A 153 -16.89 23.66 -3.97
C ILE A 153 -17.85 23.44 -5.15
N TYR A 154 -17.46 23.88 -6.36
CA TYR A 154 -18.31 23.79 -7.55
C TYR A 154 -17.70 22.91 -8.64
N LEU A 155 -18.47 21.96 -9.16
CA LEU A 155 -18.14 21.18 -10.34
C LEU A 155 -19.06 21.61 -11.48
N ASP A 156 -18.51 22.18 -12.54
CA ASP A 156 -19.28 22.69 -13.70
C ASP A 156 -20.51 23.53 -13.28
N ASP A 157 -20.26 24.53 -12.43
CA ASP A 157 -21.26 25.45 -11.84
C ASP A 157 -22.29 24.80 -10.87
N ARG A 158 -22.13 23.52 -10.54
CA ARG A 158 -22.98 22.83 -9.55
C ARG A 158 -22.25 22.67 -8.22
N LYS A 159 -22.92 23.02 -7.13
CA LYS A 159 -22.41 22.77 -5.78
C LYS A 159 -22.18 21.27 -5.57
N LEU A 160 -20.98 20.93 -5.09
CA LEU A 160 -20.66 19.58 -4.66
C LEU A 160 -21.57 19.16 -3.50
N LYS A 161 -22.03 17.91 -3.53
CA LYS A 161 -22.92 17.35 -2.53
C LYS A 161 -22.29 16.12 -1.88
N THR A 162 -22.65 15.87 -0.62
CA THR A 162 -22.31 14.63 0.06
C THR A 162 -23.11 13.46 -0.54
N PRO A 163 -22.69 12.21 -0.30
CA PRO A 163 -23.45 11.03 -0.71
C PRO A 163 -24.91 11.03 -0.23
N SER A 164 -25.19 11.63 0.94
CA SER A 164 -26.55 11.82 1.46
C SER A 164 -27.33 12.98 0.80
N GLY A 165 -26.74 13.67 -0.18
CA GLY A 165 -27.38 14.74 -0.96
C GLY A 165 -27.34 16.13 -0.32
N LYS A 166 -26.66 16.30 0.81
CA LYS A 166 -26.47 17.61 1.46
C LYS A 166 -25.43 18.43 0.69
N ALA A 167 -25.58 19.76 0.67
CA ALA A 167 -24.55 20.62 0.08
C ALA A 167 -23.27 20.57 0.93
N LEU A 168 -22.12 20.54 0.27
CA LEU A 168 -20.82 20.51 0.95
C LEU A 168 -20.43 21.93 1.38
N GLU A 169 -20.56 22.19 2.68
CA GLU A 169 -20.19 23.47 3.29
C GLU A 169 -18.98 23.28 4.20
N ILE A 170 -17.96 24.11 4.01
CA ILE A 170 -16.67 23.99 4.69
C ILE A 170 -16.31 25.33 5.35
N GLU A 171 -15.93 25.32 6.62
CA GLU A 171 -15.54 26.56 7.34
C GLU A 171 -14.09 26.99 7.06
N SER A 172 -13.23 26.03 6.70
CA SER A 172 -11.79 26.25 6.46
C SER A 172 -11.49 26.41 4.97
N GLU A 173 -10.99 27.57 4.57
CA GLU A 173 -10.58 27.87 3.19
C GLU A 173 -9.52 26.88 2.69
N ALA A 174 -8.49 26.65 3.51
CA ALA A 174 -7.39 25.75 3.17
C ALA A 174 -7.87 24.31 2.96
N LEU A 175 -8.86 23.85 3.74
CA LEU A 175 -9.49 22.55 3.52
C LEU A 175 -10.29 22.52 2.23
N ALA A 176 -11.05 23.57 1.93
CA ALA A 176 -11.83 23.67 0.70
C ALA A 176 -10.93 23.65 -0.55
N LEU A 177 -9.80 24.36 -0.52
CA LEU A 177 -8.80 24.33 -1.60
C LEU A 177 -8.14 22.97 -1.75
N ALA A 178 -7.78 22.30 -0.65
CA ALA A 178 -7.20 20.96 -0.70
C ALA A 178 -8.18 19.94 -1.31
N ILE A 179 -9.45 20.00 -0.93
CA ILE A 179 -10.49 19.14 -1.51
C ILE A 179 -10.72 19.50 -2.99
N ALA A 180 -10.82 20.79 -3.34
CA ALA A 180 -10.91 21.22 -4.73
C ALA A 180 -9.77 20.64 -5.59
N GLN A 181 -8.56 20.59 -5.04
CA GLN A 181 -7.42 19.96 -5.70
C GLN A 181 -7.54 18.43 -5.82
N GLU A 182 -8.07 17.73 -4.82
CA GLU A 182 -8.37 16.29 -4.93
C GLU A 182 -9.31 15.99 -6.10
N TRP A 183 -10.34 16.83 -6.29
CA TRP A 183 -11.29 16.72 -7.40
C TRP A 183 -10.67 17.11 -8.75
N ASN A 184 -9.86 18.17 -8.79
CA ASN A 184 -9.17 18.60 -10.01
C ASN A 184 -8.14 17.56 -10.50
N ASN A 185 -7.54 16.81 -9.59
CA ASN A 185 -6.59 15.73 -9.93
C ASN A 185 -7.27 14.50 -10.57
N GLN A 186 -8.60 14.42 -10.58
CA GLN A 186 -9.34 13.31 -11.19
C GLN A 186 -9.47 13.54 -12.70
N LYS A 187 -8.77 12.73 -13.50
CA LYS A 187 -8.75 12.88 -14.97
C LYS A 187 -9.90 12.12 -15.64
N LYS A 188 -9.63 10.87 -16.04
CA LYS A 188 -10.55 10.06 -16.86
C LYS A 188 -11.57 9.26 -16.04
N TYR A 189 -11.17 8.85 -14.84
CA TYR A 189 -11.99 8.05 -13.93
C TYR A 189 -11.87 8.62 -12.52
N LEU A 190 -12.97 8.61 -11.77
CA LEU A 190 -12.99 9.01 -10.38
C LEU A 190 -12.38 7.90 -9.52
N ASN A 191 -11.22 8.16 -8.91
CA ASN A 191 -10.62 7.23 -7.98
C ASN A 191 -10.79 7.70 -6.53
N ILE A 192 -11.80 7.13 -5.86
CA ILE A 192 -12.18 7.50 -4.49
C ILE A 192 -11.03 7.21 -3.50
N SER A 193 -10.19 6.21 -3.75
CA SER A 193 -9.07 5.89 -2.84
C SER A 193 -8.03 7.02 -2.77
N HIS A 194 -7.95 7.86 -3.79
CA HIS A 194 -7.05 9.01 -3.85
C HIS A 194 -7.68 10.30 -3.29
N MET A 195 -8.95 10.27 -2.91
CA MET A 195 -9.72 11.43 -2.45
C MET A 195 -10.01 11.32 -0.95
N ARG A 196 -8.95 11.20 -0.14
CA ARG A 196 -9.06 10.88 1.28
C ARG A 196 -9.68 12.02 2.08
N LEU A 197 -9.34 13.28 1.79
CA LEU A 197 -9.90 14.44 2.49
C LEU A 197 -11.40 14.57 2.18
N THR A 198 -11.78 14.36 0.92
CA THR A 198 -13.19 14.32 0.50
C THR A 198 -13.94 13.21 1.24
N GLY A 199 -13.37 12.00 1.29
CA GLY A 199 -13.98 10.86 1.98
C GLY A 199 -14.14 11.08 3.48
N LEU A 200 -13.13 11.67 4.14
CA LEU A 200 -13.19 12.02 5.56
C LEU A 200 -14.27 13.06 5.83
N LEU A 201 -14.35 14.11 5.01
CA LEU A 201 -15.36 15.15 5.15
C LEU A 201 -16.77 14.61 4.93
N PHE A 202 -16.98 13.78 3.90
CA PHE A 202 -18.27 13.14 3.65
C PHE A 202 -18.69 12.25 4.81
N THR A 203 -17.77 11.44 5.33
CA THR A 203 -18.03 10.56 6.48
C THR A 203 -18.43 11.37 7.71
N ALA A 204 -17.72 12.47 7.98
CA ALA A 204 -17.99 13.30 9.13
C ALA A 204 -19.31 14.09 9.02
N LEU A 205 -19.65 14.60 7.83
CA LEU A 205 -20.88 15.39 7.63
C LEU A 205 -22.16 14.54 7.52
N ASP A 206 -22.06 13.38 6.87
CA ASP A 206 -23.22 12.49 6.73
C ASP A 206 -23.50 11.76 8.05
N ASN A 207 -22.46 11.40 8.80
CA ASN A 207 -22.51 10.74 10.11
C ASN A 207 -23.69 9.76 10.24
N PRO A 208 -23.76 8.71 9.41
CA PRO A 208 -24.94 7.86 9.28
C PRO A 208 -25.31 7.15 10.60
N TYR A 209 -24.32 6.92 11.46
CA TYR A 209 -24.49 6.26 12.75
C TYR A 209 -24.71 7.24 13.92
N SER A 210 -24.81 8.55 13.65
CA SER A 210 -24.98 9.59 14.68
C SER A 210 -23.96 9.50 15.81
N ILE A 211 -22.71 9.17 15.47
CA ILE A 211 -21.59 9.02 16.39
C ILE A 211 -21.32 10.39 17.01
N LYS A 212 -21.15 10.43 18.33
CA LYS A 212 -20.82 11.64 19.06
C LYS A 212 -19.32 11.79 19.23
N LYS A 213 -18.90 12.98 19.65
CA LYS A 213 -17.51 13.32 19.92
C LYS A 213 -16.89 12.38 20.95
N GLU A 214 -17.63 12.07 22.00
CA GLU A 214 -17.19 11.22 23.11
C GLU A 214 -16.95 9.78 22.65
N ASP A 215 -17.75 9.29 21.71
CA ASP A 215 -17.62 7.96 21.14
C ASP A 215 -16.32 7.83 20.32
N ILE A 216 -15.99 8.86 19.52
CA ILE A 216 -14.74 8.89 18.76
C ILE A 216 -13.53 8.89 19.70
N VAL A 217 -13.56 9.74 20.73
CA VAL A 217 -12.47 9.79 21.72
C VAL A 217 -12.31 8.45 22.44
N SER A 218 -13.42 7.78 22.78
CA SER A 218 -13.38 6.46 23.41
C SER A 218 -12.70 5.42 22.51
N LYS A 219 -13.05 5.39 21.22
CA LYS A 219 -12.41 4.52 20.22
C LYS A 219 -10.94 4.82 20.02
N ILE A 220 -10.55 6.10 20.03
CA ILE A 220 -9.13 6.49 19.94
C ILE A 220 -8.37 5.97 21.17
N LEU A 221 -8.95 6.09 22.38
CA LEU A 221 -8.32 5.64 23.61
C LEU A 221 -8.20 4.12 23.74
N GLU A 222 -9.04 3.34 23.06
CA GLU A 222 -8.87 1.87 22.97
C GLU A 222 -7.52 1.48 22.37
N TYR A 223 -6.97 2.29 21.45
CA TYR A 223 -5.64 2.04 20.89
C TYR A 223 -4.50 2.26 21.88
N LEU A 224 -4.71 3.00 22.98
CA LEU A 224 -3.67 3.21 23.99
C LEU A 224 -3.32 1.91 24.72
N ASP A 225 -4.33 1.07 24.99
CA ASP A 225 -4.16 -0.21 25.70
C ASP A 225 -3.37 -1.22 24.85
N GLY A 226 -3.50 -1.12 23.52
CA GLY A 226 -2.85 -1.96 22.52
C GLY A 226 -1.75 -1.26 21.72
N ASP A 227 -1.21 -0.14 22.21
CA ASP A 227 -0.32 0.72 21.41
C ASP A 227 1.00 -0.01 21.10
N THR A 228 1.36 -0.09 19.82
CA THR A 228 2.49 -0.86 19.32
C THR A 228 3.81 -0.50 20.01
N ILE A 229 4.02 0.77 20.36
CA ILE A 229 5.29 1.21 20.97
C ILE A 229 5.45 0.79 22.43
N LEU A 230 4.35 0.39 23.08
CA LEU A 230 4.34 -0.07 24.47
C LEU A 230 4.64 -1.56 24.61
N PHE A 231 4.54 -2.35 23.53
CA PHE A 231 4.89 -3.77 23.54
C PHE A 231 6.29 -3.99 22.98
N ARG A 232 7.18 -4.58 23.77
CA ARG A 232 8.60 -4.76 23.41
C ARG A 232 8.99 -6.21 23.21
N ALA A 233 9.86 -6.44 22.24
CA ALA A 233 10.37 -7.76 21.89
C ALA A 233 11.71 -8.05 22.60
N GLY A 234 11.64 -8.35 23.90
CA GLY A 234 12.84 -8.54 24.75
C GLY A 234 13.71 -9.76 24.40
N GLU A 235 13.24 -10.68 23.56
CA GLU A 235 13.97 -11.90 23.20
C GLU A 235 15.11 -11.65 22.20
N ASN A 236 15.03 -10.58 21.40
CA ASN A 236 16.01 -10.26 20.37
C ASN A 236 16.71 -8.93 20.71
N GLU A 237 17.93 -9.02 21.25
CA GLU A 237 18.72 -7.86 21.69
C GLU A 237 18.88 -6.78 20.60
N LYS A 238 19.01 -7.17 19.33
CA LYS A 238 19.18 -6.20 18.23
C LYS A 238 17.88 -5.45 17.94
N LEU A 239 16.75 -6.14 18.01
CA LEU A 239 15.44 -5.53 17.80
C LEU A 239 15.08 -4.65 19.00
N ASP A 240 15.27 -5.14 20.22
CA ASP A 240 15.03 -4.38 21.45
C ASP A 240 15.86 -3.08 21.48
N ALA A 241 17.13 -3.13 21.10
CA ALA A 241 17.98 -1.93 21.00
C ALA A 241 17.43 -0.91 19.98
N LEU A 242 16.93 -1.37 18.82
CA LEU A 242 16.32 -0.50 17.81
C LEU A 242 14.99 0.08 18.27
N GLN A 243 14.15 -0.74 18.92
CA GLN A 243 12.89 -0.31 19.51
C GLN A 243 13.15 0.78 20.54
N ARG A 244 14.10 0.58 21.47
CA ARG A 244 14.46 1.59 22.48
C ARG A 244 14.92 2.89 21.83
N GLN A 245 15.84 2.80 20.86
CA GLN A 245 16.36 3.96 20.15
C GLN A 245 15.27 4.81 19.50
N LYS A 246 14.24 4.19 18.91
CA LYS A 246 13.20 4.88 18.13
C LYS A 246 11.96 5.23 18.94
N TRP A 247 11.51 4.35 19.83
CA TRP A 247 10.23 4.49 20.53
C TRP A 247 10.36 5.14 21.91
N ASP A 248 11.48 4.98 22.63
CA ASP A 248 11.63 5.58 23.97
C ASP A 248 11.54 7.13 23.93
N PRO A 249 12.12 7.83 22.94
CA PRO A 249 11.96 9.28 22.83
C PRO A 249 10.51 9.75 22.70
N ILE A 250 9.63 8.95 22.06
CA ILE A 250 8.20 9.27 21.92
C ILE A 250 7.49 9.06 23.25
N ILE A 251 7.78 7.97 23.95
CA ILE A 251 7.14 7.65 25.25
C ILE A 251 7.57 8.69 26.30
N GLU A 252 8.86 9.01 26.37
CA GLU A 252 9.39 10.04 27.27
C GLU A 252 8.75 11.39 26.98
N TRP A 253 8.70 11.79 25.70
CA TRP A 253 8.03 13.02 25.30
C TRP A 253 6.55 13.03 25.71
N ALA A 254 5.80 11.97 25.42
CA ALA A 254 4.38 11.91 25.74
C ALA A 254 4.14 11.95 27.27
N ASN A 255 5.02 11.29 28.04
CA ASN A 255 5.01 11.37 29.50
C ASN A 255 5.27 12.79 30.00
N THR A 256 6.16 13.55 29.35
CA THR A 256 6.42 14.95 29.74
C THR A 256 5.32 15.92 29.30
N GLU A 257 4.84 15.81 28.06
CA GLU A 257 3.91 16.78 27.45
C GLU A 257 2.50 16.64 28.01
N PHE A 258 2.03 15.40 28.18
CA PHE A 258 0.67 15.11 28.65
C PHE A 258 0.65 14.69 30.13
N GLU A 259 1.79 14.84 30.81
CA GLU A 259 2.00 14.40 32.19
C GLU A 259 1.55 12.94 32.37
N LEU A 260 2.12 12.00 31.61
CA LEU A 260 1.72 10.59 31.68
C LEU A 260 2.77 9.76 32.42
N THR A 261 2.33 8.58 32.85
CA THR A 261 3.13 7.60 33.60
C THR A 261 3.29 6.30 32.82
N LEU A 262 3.33 6.38 31.48
CA LEU A 262 3.39 5.22 30.60
C LEU A 262 4.74 4.52 30.68
N LYS A 263 4.71 3.19 30.72
CA LYS A 263 5.90 2.33 30.72
C LYS A 263 5.74 1.22 29.68
N PRO A 264 6.82 0.90 28.94
CA PRO A 264 6.80 -0.24 28.03
C PRO A 264 6.69 -1.56 28.81
N SER A 265 6.02 -2.53 28.22
CA SER A 265 5.87 -3.90 28.72
C SER A 265 6.56 -4.90 27.80
N TYR A 266 7.16 -5.92 28.40
CA TYR A 266 7.81 -7.05 27.71
C TYR A 266 6.95 -8.32 27.75
N SER A 267 5.78 -8.25 28.42
CA SER A 267 4.83 -9.36 28.51
C SER A 267 3.68 -9.12 27.54
N ILE A 268 3.42 -10.11 26.68
CA ILE A 268 2.23 -10.10 25.81
C ILE A 268 0.95 -10.28 26.63
N VAL A 269 1.04 -10.94 27.80
CA VAL A 269 -0.13 -11.33 28.60
C VAL A 269 -0.58 -10.22 29.54
N ASP A 270 0.35 -9.56 30.22
CA ASP A 270 0.03 -8.59 31.28
C ASP A 270 -0.23 -7.17 30.75
N GLY A 271 0.16 -6.89 29.50
CA GLY A 271 0.00 -5.58 28.85
C GLY A 271 0.80 -4.45 29.54
N PRO A 272 0.76 -3.22 28.99
CA PRO A 272 1.26 -2.04 29.68
C PRO A 272 0.28 -1.58 30.76
N ILE A 273 0.81 -1.23 31.94
CA ILE A 273 0.00 -0.67 33.02
C ILE A 273 -0.22 0.81 32.73
N ILE A 274 -1.47 1.17 32.44
CA ILE A 274 -1.87 2.56 32.19
C ILE A 274 -2.72 3.02 33.37
N GLU A 275 -2.27 4.05 34.07
CA GLU A 275 -3.02 4.64 35.16
C GLU A 275 -4.30 5.33 34.65
N ALA A 276 -5.39 5.19 35.39
CA ALA A 276 -6.68 5.81 35.04
C ALA A 276 -6.57 7.34 34.91
N GLU A 277 -5.68 7.97 35.68
CA GLU A 277 -5.44 9.41 35.60
C GLU A 277 -4.78 9.81 34.27
N SER A 278 -3.76 9.07 33.83
CA SER A 278 -3.14 9.25 32.51
C SER A 278 -4.15 9.13 31.37
N ARG A 279 -5.06 8.14 31.45
CA ARG A 279 -6.15 7.99 30.47
C ARG A 279 -7.12 9.18 30.49
N ASN A 280 -7.48 9.67 31.67
CA ASN A 280 -8.36 10.84 31.81
C ASN A 280 -7.71 12.13 31.27
N ARG A 281 -6.39 12.33 31.45
CA ARG A 281 -5.65 13.47 30.89
C ARG A 281 -5.70 13.46 29.36
N LEU A 282 -5.40 12.32 28.75
CA LEU A 282 -5.51 12.15 27.29
C LEU A 282 -6.94 12.31 26.78
N GLN A 283 -7.93 11.79 27.51
CA GLN A 283 -9.34 11.96 27.15
C GLN A 283 -9.73 13.44 27.10
N ARG A 284 -9.36 14.23 28.13
CA ARG A 284 -9.63 15.68 28.16
C ARG A 284 -8.91 16.41 27.03
N TYR A 285 -7.67 16.05 26.75
CA TYR A 285 -6.89 16.61 25.65
C TYR A 285 -7.59 16.37 24.30
N LEU A 286 -8.00 15.13 24.01
CA LEU A 286 -8.72 14.80 22.78
C LEU A 286 -10.09 15.48 22.71
N LEU A 287 -10.81 15.58 23.82
CA LEU A 287 -12.08 16.29 23.91
C LEU A 287 -11.95 17.81 23.69
N ALA A 288 -10.74 18.39 23.61
CA ALA A 288 -10.58 19.79 23.20
C ALA A 288 -10.80 19.99 21.68
N TYR A 289 -10.54 18.96 20.86
CA TYR A 289 -10.63 19.05 19.40
C TYR A 289 -12.07 19.09 18.87
N GLY A 290 -12.30 19.73 17.73
CA GLY A 290 -13.60 19.69 17.03
C GLY A 290 -13.96 18.29 16.52
N PHE A 291 -15.23 18.06 16.19
CA PHE A 291 -15.71 16.77 15.68
C PHE A 291 -15.01 16.35 14.37
N LEU A 292 -14.85 17.30 13.43
CA LEU A 292 -14.12 17.06 12.18
C LEU A 292 -12.65 16.70 12.46
N SER A 293 -11.99 17.46 13.33
CA SER A 293 -10.59 17.22 13.69
C SER A 293 -10.39 15.84 14.32
N LEU A 294 -11.32 15.43 15.20
CA LEU A 294 -11.30 14.10 15.81
C LEU A 294 -11.50 12.97 14.80
N THR A 295 -12.30 13.19 13.76
CA THR A 295 -12.47 12.21 12.68
C THR A 295 -11.14 12.01 11.92
N GLY A 296 -10.40 13.09 11.67
CA GLY A 296 -9.05 13.04 11.09
C GLY A 296 -8.04 12.32 11.98
N ILE A 297 -8.03 12.65 13.27
CA ILE A 297 -7.15 12.01 14.27
C ILE A 297 -7.50 10.51 14.38
N GLN A 298 -8.77 10.14 14.45
CA GLN A 298 -9.20 8.75 14.48
C GLN A 298 -8.68 8.00 13.26
N TYR A 299 -8.83 8.57 12.06
CA TYR A 299 -8.34 7.95 10.82
C TYR A 299 -6.82 7.75 10.81
N ALA A 300 -6.07 8.72 11.35
CA ALA A 300 -4.62 8.63 11.50
C ALA A 300 -4.22 7.53 12.49
N VAL A 301 -4.82 7.50 13.68
CA VAL A 301 -4.58 6.47 14.71
C VAL A 301 -4.92 5.07 14.16
N GLU A 302 -6.05 4.93 13.45
CA GLU A 302 -6.45 3.66 12.85
C GLU A 302 -5.49 3.18 11.75
N SER A 303 -4.79 4.09 11.08
CA SER A 303 -3.80 3.72 10.05
C SER A 303 -2.53 3.16 10.66
N VAL A 304 -1.97 3.86 11.65
CA VAL A 304 -0.68 3.52 12.29
C VAL A 304 -0.83 2.51 13.41
N LYS A 305 -2.04 2.36 13.96
CA LYS A 305 -2.36 1.54 15.14
C LYS A 305 -1.64 2.00 16.41
N SER A 306 -1.27 3.28 16.47
CA SER A 306 -0.61 3.89 17.63
C SER A 306 -1.15 5.30 17.87
N LEU A 307 -1.60 5.56 19.09
CA LEU A 307 -2.05 6.88 19.51
C LEU A 307 -0.85 7.80 19.72
N LEU A 308 0.19 7.30 20.39
CA LEU A 308 1.36 8.09 20.76
C LEU A 308 2.18 8.55 19.55
N ILE A 309 2.36 7.68 18.55
CA ILE A 309 3.00 8.07 17.28
C ILE A 309 2.16 9.17 16.60
N THR A 310 0.84 8.99 16.51
CA THR A 310 -0.05 9.96 15.86
C THR A 310 -0.01 11.33 16.56
N LEU A 311 -0.03 11.35 17.90
CA LEU A 311 0.09 12.58 18.68
C LEU A 311 1.46 13.24 18.48
N SER A 312 2.54 12.47 18.33
CA SER A 312 3.87 13.04 18.05
C SER A 312 3.92 13.79 16.72
N VAL A 313 3.24 13.30 15.69
CA VAL A 313 3.18 13.97 14.39
C VAL A 313 2.26 15.19 14.45
N MET A 314 1.12 15.08 15.13
CA MET A 314 0.23 16.23 15.41
C MET A 314 0.94 17.34 16.20
N GLY A 315 1.89 16.99 17.06
CA GLY A 315 2.74 17.93 17.80
C GLY A 315 3.94 18.46 17.03
N TYR A 316 4.06 18.17 15.72
CA TYR A 316 5.21 18.52 14.86
C TYR A 316 6.56 18.00 15.39
N ARG A 317 6.55 16.91 16.18
CA ARG A 317 7.77 16.34 16.77
C ARG A 317 8.47 15.38 15.82
N THR A 318 7.68 14.68 15.02
CA THR A 318 8.08 13.61 14.12
C THR A 318 7.46 13.85 12.76
N ASP A 319 8.22 13.61 11.68
CA ASP A 319 7.67 13.61 10.32
C ASP A 319 6.80 12.38 10.06
N VAL A 320 5.90 12.49 9.08
CA VAL A 320 4.96 11.40 8.74
C VAL A 320 5.70 10.13 8.29
N GLU A 321 6.76 10.27 7.50
CA GLU A 321 7.54 9.14 7.00
C GLU A 321 8.23 8.39 8.14
N ASP A 322 8.89 9.13 9.04
CA ASP A 322 9.53 8.57 10.23
C ASP A 322 8.51 7.90 11.16
N ALA A 323 7.31 8.49 11.31
CA ALA A 323 6.23 7.92 12.09
C ALA A 323 5.75 6.56 11.55
N VAL A 324 5.60 6.43 10.22
CA VAL A 324 5.25 5.15 9.58
C VAL A 324 6.39 4.15 9.73
N ASP A 325 7.64 4.58 9.57
CA ASP A 325 8.80 3.70 9.76
C ASP A 325 8.93 3.21 11.20
N MET A 326 8.53 4.03 12.18
CA MET A 326 8.46 3.61 13.58
C MET A 326 7.34 2.61 13.84
N ALA A 327 6.20 2.75 13.18
CA ALA A 327 5.09 1.80 13.31
C ALA A 327 5.39 0.44 12.63
N LEU A 328 6.08 0.48 11.49
CA LEU A 328 6.51 -0.70 10.74
C LEU A 328 7.89 -1.22 11.18
N LEU A 329 8.47 -0.70 12.27
CA LEU A 329 9.86 -0.94 12.65
C LEU A 329 10.20 -2.44 12.73
N GLU A 330 9.31 -3.23 13.33
CA GLU A 330 9.47 -4.68 13.42
C GLU A 330 9.44 -5.33 12.03
N GLN A 331 8.45 -5.01 11.20
CA GLN A 331 8.33 -5.52 9.84
C GLN A 331 9.55 -5.19 8.98
N ILE A 332 10.06 -3.96 9.08
CA ILE A 332 11.27 -3.51 8.38
C ILE A 332 12.48 -4.31 8.87
N PHE A 333 12.59 -4.55 10.18
CA PHE A 333 13.67 -5.36 10.75
C PHE A 333 13.62 -6.81 10.24
N GLN A 334 12.44 -7.42 10.24
CA GLN A 334 12.21 -8.78 9.75
C GLN A 334 12.52 -8.89 8.25
N SER A 335 12.11 -7.90 7.45
CA SER A 335 12.38 -7.84 6.01
C SER A 335 13.88 -7.75 5.70
N LYS A 336 14.67 -7.08 6.55
CA LYS A 336 16.14 -7.04 6.41
C LYS A 336 16.80 -8.40 6.66
N ILE A 337 16.20 -9.26 7.48
CA ILE A 337 16.74 -10.58 7.81
C ILE A 337 16.28 -11.63 6.79
N TRP A 338 15.00 -11.61 6.43
CA TRP A 338 14.36 -12.68 5.64
C TRP A 338 14.06 -12.29 4.19
N GLY A 339 14.32 -11.04 3.80
CA GLY A 339 14.07 -10.51 2.46
C GLY A 339 12.80 -9.66 2.38
N ASN A 340 12.79 -8.69 1.47
CA ASN A 340 11.64 -7.83 1.19
C ASN A 340 10.71 -8.44 0.13
N VAL A 341 9.43 -8.12 0.21
CA VAL A 341 8.44 -8.43 -0.84
C VAL A 341 8.02 -7.10 -1.49
N GLU A 342 8.66 -6.77 -2.61
CA GLU A 342 8.62 -5.46 -3.32
C GLU A 342 7.21 -4.97 -3.73
N TRP A 343 6.18 -5.82 -3.66
CA TRP A 343 4.80 -5.47 -4.02
C TRP A 343 3.82 -5.49 -2.85
N ALA A 344 4.29 -5.87 -1.67
CA ALA A 344 3.48 -5.91 -0.46
C ALA A 344 3.95 -4.82 0.53
N HIS A 345 5.20 -4.92 0.99
CA HIS A 345 5.70 -4.03 2.04
C HIS A 345 5.87 -2.59 1.55
N ASP A 346 6.31 -2.39 0.31
CA ASP A 346 6.53 -1.06 -0.25
C ASP A 346 5.18 -0.35 -0.47
N VAL A 347 4.18 -1.08 -1.00
CA VAL A 347 2.83 -0.55 -1.22
C VAL A 347 2.14 -0.23 0.12
N GLU A 348 2.29 -1.10 1.12
CA GLU A 348 1.74 -0.87 2.46
C GLU A 348 2.33 0.38 3.10
N ARG A 349 3.66 0.56 3.03
CA ARG A 349 4.33 1.74 3.57
C ARG A 349 3.79 3.02 2.94
N GLU A 350 3.73 3.08 1.61
CA GLU A 350 3.25 4.28 0.90
C GLU A 350 1.75 4.54 1.15
N GLU A 351 0.94 3.49 1.26
CA GLU A 351 -0.46 3.60 1.66
C GLU A 351 -0.60 4.17 3.07
N LEU A 352 0.20 3.71 4.03
CA LEU A 352 0.20 4.22 5.40
C LEU A 352 0.65 5.68 5.47
N ILE A 353 1.68 6.07 4.73
CA ILE A 353 2.12 7.47 4.62
C ILE A 353 0.98 8.34 4.08
N SER A 354 0.33 7.88 3.01
CA SER A 354 -0.81 8.60 2.41
C SER A 354 -1.97 8.77 3.40
N ARG A 355 -2.31 7.69 4.14
CA ARG A 355 -3.39 7.71 5.14
C ARG A 355 -3.08 8.60 6.33
N LEU A 356 -1.88 8.45 6.90
CA LEU A 356 -1.42 9.22 8.05
C LEU A 356 -1.35 10.71 7.68
N SER A 357 -0.74 11.04 6.55
CA SER A 357 -0.68 12.42 6.01
C SER A 357 -2.07 13.02 5.86
N ALA A 358 -3.01 12.30 5.24
CA ALA A 358 -4.37 12.81 5.03
C ALA A 358 -5.12 13.05 6.34
N GLY A 359 -5.03 12.11 7.30
CA GLY A 359 -5.67 12.25 8.61
C GLY A 359 -5.14 13.44 9.41
N ILE A 360 -3.81 13.61 9.45
CA ILE A 360 -3.15 14.72 10.14
C ILE A 360 -3.43 16.05 9.46
N LEU A 361 -3.31 16.11 8.13
CA LEU A 361 -3.62 17.32 7.35
C LEU A 361 -5.08 17.74 7.59
N PHE A 362 -6.02 16.80 7.54
CA PHE A 362 -7.43 17.06 7.82
C PHE A 362 -7.63 17.60 9.24
N ALA A 363 -6.97 16.99 10.24
CA ALA A 363 -7.05 17.44 11.62
C ALA A 363 -6.51 18.86 11.81
N HIS A 364 -5.37 19.22 11.21
CA HIS A 364 -4.80 20.57 11.31
C HIS A 364 -5.64 21.63 10.59
N LEU A 365 -6.11 21.33 9.37
CA LEU A 365 -6.89 22.27 8.57
C LEU A 365 -8.26 22.57 9.19
N THR A 366 -8.80 21.63 9.98
CA THR A 366 -10.05 21.79 10.73
C THR A 366 -9.84 22.36 12.13
N SER A 367 -8.72 22.09 12.80
CA SER A 367 -8.43 22.65 14.13
C SER A 367 -8.16 24.16 14.09
N SER A 368 -7.65 24.64 12.95
CA SER A 368 -7.35 26.08 12.74
C SER A 368 -8.62 26.95 12.74
N SER A 369 -9.80 26.41 12.48
CA SER A 369 -11.06 27.16 12.59
C SER A 369 -11.49 27.33 14.06
N SER A 370 -11.25 26.34 14.92
CA SER A 370 -11.51 26.43 16.37
C SER A 370 -10.61 27.46 17.06
N ILE A 371 -9.36 27.62 16.61
CA ILE A 371 -8.45 28.67 17.12
C ILE A 371 -9.00 30.06 16.77
N ARG A 372 -9.53 30.27 15.55
CA ARG A 372 -10.12 31.56 15.15
C ARG A 372 -11.37 31.93 15.96
N GLN A 373 -12.24 30.96 16.28
CA GLN A 373 -13.42 31.18 17.13
C GLN A 373 -13.06 31.60 18.58
N SER A 374 -11.91 31.15 19.10
CA SER A 374 -11.43 31.53 20.44
C SER A 374 -10.83 32.95 20.52
N VAL A 375 -10.43 33.52 19.38
CA VAL A 375 -9.85 34.88 19.29
C VAL A 375 -10.95 35.92 19.09
N GLU A 376 -12.04 35.59 18.41
CA GLU A 376 -13.21 36.49 18.25
C GLU A 376 -14.13 36.55 19.48
N SER A 377 -13.95 35.65 20.46
CA SER A 377 -14.72 35.58 21.71
C SER A 377 -14.02 36.21 22.93
N LYS A 378 -12.89 36.90 22.72
CA LYS A 378 -12.22 37.78 23.69
C LYS A 378 -12.26 39.21 23.20
#